data_AF-A0A3D0G4A9-F1
#
_entry.id   AF-A0A3D0G4A9-F1
#
_cell.length_a   1.000
_cell.length_b   1.000
_cell.length_c   1.000
_cell.angle_alpha   90.00
_cell.angle_beta   90.00
_cell.angle_gamma   90.00
#
_symmetry.space_group_name_H-M   'P 1'
#
loop_
_entity.id
_entity.type
_entity.pdbx_description
1 polymer ?
#
loop_
_entity_poly.entity_id
_entity_poly.type
_entity_poly.pdbx_seq_one_letter_code
_entity_poly.pdbx_strand_id
1 'polypeptide(L)'
;GRPAPAVRASAGIPGVMTPVNHDGHWLLDGGLVNPVPVSVARAMGAEVILAVDPNAKPDGHIWREPDAEPPWIAKVLPEALHGIFGIDPKDSARAAKPGYLDVVNAAVDVATQQICRARLAGEPPHVLMDADLSHITVLELYRGRETIAEGRKLVEAQADRIARVCEL
;
A
#
# COMPACT_ATOMS: atom_id res chain seq x y z
N GLY A 1 -9.79 -24.46 -1.60
CA GLY A 1 -10.50 -23.38 -2.31
C GLY A 1 -9.71 -22.96 -3.54
N ARG A 2 -10.31 -22.18 -4.45
CA ARG A 2 -9.56 -21.58 -5.57
C ARG A 2 -8.85 -20.31 -5.07
N PRO A 3 -7.55 -20.11 -5.33
CA PRO A 3 -6.81 -18.98 -4.79
C PRO A 3 -7.17 -17.64 -5.46
N ALA A 4 -7.51 -17.65 -6.75
CA ALA A 4 -7.73 -16.42 -7.51
C ALA A 4 -8.87 -15.52 -6.95
N PRO A 5 -10.06 -16.04 -6.57
CA PRO A 5 -11.09 -15.22 -5.93
C PRO A 5 -10.66 -14.59 -4.59
N ALA A 6 -9.91 -15.33 -3.78
CA ALA A 6 -9.42 -14.83 -2.48
C ALA A 6 -8.38 -13.73 -2.67
N VAL A 7 -7.43 -13.91 -3.60
CA VAL A 7 -6.44 -12.88 -3.94
C VAL A 7 -7.14 -11.64 -4.52
N ARG A 8 -8.14 -11.83 -5.39
CA ARG A 8 -8.91 -10.72 -5.96
C ARG A 8 -9.67 -9.91 -4.89
N ALA A 9 -10.25 -10.58 -3.89
CA ALA A 9 -10.90 -9.92 -2.77
C ALA A 9 -9.87 -9.15 -1.91
N SER A 10 -8.73 -9.78 -1.61
CA SER A 10 -7.68 -9.19 -0.77
C SER A 10 -6.99 -7.97 -1.39
N ALA A 11 -6.89 -7.89 -2.72
CA ALA A 11 -6.27 -6.78 -3.45
C ALA A 11 -7.30 -5.77 -4.00
N GLY A 12 -8.50 -5.73 -3.42
CA GLY A 12 -9.62 -4.89 -3.84
C GLY A 12 -9.49 -3.45 -3.36
N ILE A 13 -8.53 -2.70 -3.92
CA ILE A 13 -8.19 -1.33 -3.50
C ILE A 13 -9.40 -0.39 -3.69
N PRO A 14 -9.88 0.29 -2.64
CA PRO A 14 -10.98 1.24 -2.74
C PRO A 14 -10.73 2.33 -3.78
N GLY A 15 -11.74 2.67 -4.58
CA GLY A 15 -11.63 3.68 -5.64
C GLY A 15 -10.95 3.19 -6.93
N VAL A 16 -10.26 2.05 -6.90
CA VAL A 16 -9.61 1.44 -8.07
C VAL A 16 -10.34 0.19 -8.54
N MET A 17 -10.80 -0.64 -7.59
CA MET A 17 -11.47 -1.91 -7.86
C MET A 17 -12.82 -1.99 -7.17
N THR A 18 -13.79 -2.64 -7.83
CA THR A 18 -15.09 -2.93 -7.23
C THR A 18 -14.96 -3.98 -6.14
N PRO A 19 -15.70 -3.85 -5.02
CA PRO A 19 -15.76 -4.88 -3.98
C PRO A 19 -16.16 -6.25 -4.54
N VAL A 20 -15.67 -7.32 -3.93
CA VAL A 20 -15.99 -8.70 -4.34
C VAL A 20 -17.07 -9.26 -3.43
N ASN A 21 -18.14 -9.80 -4.01
CA ASN A 21 -19.12 -10.56 -3.21
C ASN A 21 -18.63 -11.99 -3.00
N HIS A 22 -18.52 -12.41 -1.74
CA HIS A 22 -18.18 -13.77 -1.36
C HIS A 22 -19.08 -14.22 -0.21
N ASP A 23 -19.85 -15.29 -0.44
CA ASP A 23 -20.78 -15.88 0.54
C ASP A 23 -21.71 -14.83 1.20
N GLY A 24 -22.23 -13.90 0.40
CA GLY A 24 -23.14 -12.85 0.86
C GLY A 24 -22.46 -11.62 1.47
N HIS A 25 -21.13 -11.61 1.59
CA HIS A 25 -20.37 -10.50 2.13
C HIS A 25 -19.65 -9.73 1.02
N TRP A 26 -19.64 -8.40 1.12
CA TRP A 26 -18.82 -7.54 0.27
C TRP A 26 -17.44 -7.35 0.88
N LEU A 27 -16.42 -7.76 0.14
CA LEU A 27 -15.04 -7.74 0.58
C LEU A 27 -14.27 -6.60 -0.10
N LEU A 28 -13.47 -5.92 0.71
CA LEU A 28 -12.49 -4.90 0.33
C LEU A 28 -11.08 -5.40 0.63
N ASP A 29 -10.10 -4.59 0.25
CA ASP A 29 -8.69 -4.81 0.54
C ASP A 29 -8.40 -5.18 2.01
N GLY A 30 -7.61 -6.23 2.22
CA GLY A 30 -7.24 -6.72 3.55
C GLY A 30 -6.30 -5.77 4.30
N GLY A 31 -5.58 -4.91 3.59
CA GLY A 31 -4.71 -3.88 4.14
C GLY A 31 -5.47 -2.83 4.95
N LEU A 32 -6.78 -2.70 4.76
CA LEU A 32 -7.61 -1.82 5.60
C LEU A 32 -7.74 -2.31 7.04
N VAL A 33 -7.50 -3.60 7.31
CA VAL A 33 -7.75 -4.22 8.61
C VAL A 33 -6.52 -4.93 9.19
N ASN A 34 -5.66 -5.47 8.34
CA ASN A 34 -4.43 -6.14 8.73
C ASN A 34 -3.34 -5.96 7.64
N PRO A 35 -2.75 -4.76 7.54
CA PRO A 35 -1.72 -4.42 6.54
C PRO A 35 -0.54 -5.41 6.52
N VAL A 36 -0.06 -5.81 7.69
CA VAL A 36 1.08 -6.73 7.85
C VAL A 36 0.65 -7.88 8.76
N PRO A 37 0.19 -9.03 8.22
CA PRO A 37 -0.54 -10.05 8.96
C PRO A 37 0.35 -11.01 9.77
N VAL A 38 1.14 -10.48 10.71
CA VAL A 38 2.06 -11.25 11.57
C VAL A 38 1.33 -12.31 12.40
N SER A 39 0.19 -11.97 13.01
CA SER A 39 -0.62 -12.93 13.79
C SER A 39 -1.06 -14.14 12.97
N VAL A 40 -1.43 -13.92 11.70
CA VAL A 40 -1.89 -15.00 10.81
C VAL A 40 -0.75 -15.95 10.54
N ALA A 41 0.43 -15.44 10.18
CA ALA A 41 1.62 -16.28 9.98
C ALA A 41 1.99 -17.06 11.24
N ARG A 42 1.92 -16.42 12.42
CA ARG A 42 2.16 -17.07 13.71
C ARG A 42 1.15 -18.17 14.00
N ALA A 43 -0.14 -17.91 13.77
CA ALA A 43 -1.21 -18.90 13.96
C ALA A 43 -1.08 -20.10 13.01
N MET A 44 -0.46 -19.90 11.84
CA MET A 44 -0.11 -20.97 10.90
C MET A 44 1.12 -21.79 11.34
N GLY A 45 1.75 -21.47 12.47
CA GLY A 45 2.90 -22.20 13.01
C GLY A 45 4.26 -21.70 12.55
N ALA A 46 4.35 -20.48 12.00
CA ALA A 46 5.64 -19.91 11.63
C ALA A 46 6.52 -19.67 12.87
N GLU A 47 7.68 -20.32 12.91
CA GLU A 47 8.70 -20.14 13.97
C GLU A 47 9.44 -18.82 13.80
N VAL A 48 9.76 -18.46 12.55
CA VAL A 48 10.40 -17.20 12.18
C VAL A 48 9.49 -16.45 11.23
N ILE A 49 9.32 -15.14 11.47
CA ILE A 49 8.46 -14.26 10.69
C ILE A 49 9.29 -13.08 10.21
N LEU A 50 9.46 -13.00 8.89
CA LEU A 50 10.05 -11.89 8.18
C LEU A 50 8.91 -11.10 7.53
N ALA A 51 8.65 -9.90 8.02
CA ALA A 51 7.59 -9.05 7.53
C ALA A 51 8.15 -7.95 6.62
N VAL A 52 7.45 -7.67 5.53
CA VAL A 52 7.73 -6.55 4.63
C VAL A 52 6.51 -5.65 4.60
N ASP A 53 6.70 -4.37 4.90
CA ASP A 53 5.67 -3.34 4.74
C ASP A 53 5.99 -2.49 3.49
N PRO A 54 5.28 -2.70 2.37
CA PRO A 54 5.43 -1.89 1.16
C PRO A 54 4.74 -0.53 1.25
N ASN A 55 3.91 -0.30 2.28
CA ASN A 55 3.15 0.93 2.50
C ASN A 55 3.74 1.78 3.63
N ALA A 56 4.94 1.43 4.10
CA ALA A 56 5.67 2.22 5.06
C ALA A 56 5.91 3.63 4.52
N LYS A 57 5.85 4.63 5.40
CA LYS A 57 6.25 6.02 5.09
C LYS A 57 7.42 6.37 6.01
N PRO A 58 8.64 5.90 5.70
CA PRO A 58 9.81 6.10 6.56
C PRO A 58 10.17 7.59 6.73
N ASP A 59 9.82 8.41 5.75
CA ASP A 59 10.00 9.87 5.75
C ASP A 59 8.89 10.64 6.50
N GLY A 60 7.84 9.95 6.95
CA GLY A 60 6.70 10.54 7.66
C GLY A 60 5.75 11.39 6.82
N HIS A 61 5.97 11.51 5.51
CA HIS A 61 5.11 12.29 4.63
C HIS A 61 3.90 11.45 4.16
N ILE A 62 2.72 11.81 4.65
CA ILE A 62 1.44 11.18 4.25
C ILE A 62 0.98 11.66 2.88
N TRP A 63 1.25 12.93 2.55
CA TRP A 63 0.91 13.54 1.29
C TRP A 63 2.13 14.23 0.69
N ARG A 64 2.28 14.11 -0.62
CA ARG A 64 3.26 14.81 -1.44
C ARG A 64 2.56 15.45 -2.62
N GLU A 65 3.08 16.60 -3.03
CA GLU A 65 2.66 17.20 -4.28
C GLU A 65 2.96 16.20 -5.41
N PRO A 66 1.98 15.83 -6.24
CA PRO A 66 2.22 14.93 -7.36
C PRO A 66 3.27 15.52 -8.29
N ASP A 67 4.15 14.68 -8.84
CA ASP A 67 5.02 15.10 -9.94
C ASP A 67 4.13 15.64 -11.08
N ALA A 68 4.57 16.72 -11.73
CA ALA A 68 3.78 17.58 -12.61
C ALA A 68 3.13 16.89 -13.85
N GLU A 69 3.31 15.58 -14.04
CA GLU A 69 2.63 14.83 -15.08
C GLU A 69 1.29 14.29 -14.57
N PRO A 70 0.15 14.77 -15.09
CA PRO A 70 -1.13 14.20 -14.73
C PRO A 70 -1.14 12.70 -15.12
N PRO A 71 -1.59 11.79 -14.23
CA PRO A 71 -1.68 10.37 -14.51
C PRO A 71 -2.39 10.17 -15.86
N TRP A 72 -2.01 9.16 -16.65
CA TRP A 72 -2.65 8.90 -17.94
C TRP A 72 -4.19 8.86 -17.87
N ILE A 73 -4.74 8.44 -16.71
CA ILE A 73 -6.16 8.45 -16.37
C ILE A 73 -6.81 9.84 -16.51
N ALA A 74 -6.08 10.91 -16.19
CA ALA A 74 -6.54 12.30 -16.33
C ALA A 74 -6.91 12.66 -17.77
N LYS A 75 -6.30 12.01 -18.76
CA LYS A 75 -6.56 12.26 -20.19
C LYS A 75 -7.77 11.51 -20.73
N VAL A 76 -8.31 10.55 -19.97
CA VAL A 76 -9.41 9.65 -20.39
C VAL A 76 -10.64 9.80 -19.49
N LEU A 77 -10.54 10.59 -18.44
CA LEU A 77 -11.61 10.79 -17.47
C LEU A 77 -12.67 11.77 -18.02
N PRO A 78 -13.98 11.47 -17.90
CA PRO A 78 -15.03 12.42 -18.23
C PRO A 78 -14.96 13.69 -17.35
N GLU A 79 -15.27 14.85 -17.92
CA GLU A 79 -15.22 16.16 -17.21
C GLU A 79 -16.04 16.20 -15.92
N ALA A 80 -17.15 15.45 -15.84
CA ALA A 80 -17.99 15.36 -14.64
C ALA A 80 -17.26 14.73 -13.43
N LEU A 81 -16.20 13.97 -13.66
CA LEU A 81 -15.40 13.32 -12.63
C LEU A 81 -14.15 14.13 -12.26
N HIS A 82 -13.76 15.13 -13.05
CA HIS A 82 -12.58 15.97 -12.79
C HIS A 82 -12.58 16.62 -11.40
N GLY A 83 -13.72 17.15 -10.95
CA GLY A 83 -13.85 17.75 -9.62
C GLY A 83 -13.83 16.74 -8.46
N ILE A 84 -14.25 15.49 -8.69
CA ILE A 84 -14.16 14.42 -7.69
C ILE A 84 -12.70 13.99 -7.57
N PHE A 85 -12.03 13.77 -8.70
CA PHE A 85 -10.66 13.29 -8.75
C PHE A 85 -9.59 14.37 -8.55
N GLY A 86 -9.99 15.65 -8.40
CA GLY A 86 -9.05 16.76 -8.24
C GLY A 86 -8.19 17.04 -9.47
N ILE A 87 -8.60 16.55 -10.65
CA ILE A 87 -7.88 16.68 -11.91
C ILE A 87 -8.50 17.85 -12.68
N ASP A 88 -8.03 19.09 -12.46
CA ASP A 88 -8.37 20.22 -13.33
C ASP A 88 -7.23 20.46 -14.34
N PRO A 89 -7.43 20.22 -15.65
CA PRO A 89 -6.42 20.49 -16.68
C PRO A 89 -5.93 21.94 -16.75
N LYS A 90 -6.66 22.89 -16.14
CA LYS A 90 -6.34 24.33 -16.15
C LYS A 90 -5.54 24.81 -14.93
N ASP A 91 -5.35 23.97 -13.91
CA ASP A 91 -4.69 24.33 -12.64
C ASP A 91 -3.20 23.95 -12.56
N SER A 92 -2.56 23.65 -13.70
CA SER A 92 -1.17 23.17 -13.79
C SER A 92 -0.07 24.13 -13.30
N ALA A 93 -0.40 25.31 -12.74
CA ALA A 93 0.55 26.38 -12.45
C ALA A 93 0.52 26.95 -11.01
N ARG A 94 -0.26 26.39 -10.08
CA ARG A 94 -0.34 26.90 -8.70
C ARG A 94 -0.21 25.73 -7.73
N ALA A 95 0.78 25.79 -6.83
CA ALA A 95 1.08 24.79 -5.78
C ALA A 95 -0.18 23.98 -5.42
N ALA A 96 -0.19 22.71 -5.83
CA ALA A 96 -1.41 21.93 -5.96
C ALA A 96 -2.03 21.75 -4.57
N LYS A 97 -3.23 22.29 -4.37
CA LYS A 97 -4.01 22.00 -3.16
C LYS A 97 -4.51 20.56 -3.26
N PRO A 98 -4.49 19.77 -2.16
CA PRO A 98 -5.03 18.42 -2.19
C PRO A 98 -6.50 18.43 -2.61
N GLY A 99 -6.85 17.61 -3.60
CA GLY A 99 -8.23 17.37 -4.01
C GLY A 99 -8.99 16.48 -3.00
N TYR A 100 -10.28 16.26 -3.24
CA TYR A 100 -11.10 15.43 -2.35
C TYR A 100 -10.57 14.00 -2.23
N LEU A 101 -10.20 13.37 -3.35
CA LEU A 101 -9.62 12.02 -3.33
C LEU A 101 -8.25 11.98 -2.64
N ASP A 102 -7.43 13.02 -2.77
CA ASP A 102 -6.15 13.09 -2.07
C ASP A 102 -6.35 13.07 -0.55
N VAL A 103 -7.35 13.80 -0.06
CA VAL A 103 -7.71 13.82 1.35
C VAL A 103 -8.23 12.46 1.82
N VAL A 104 -9.09 11.81 1.03
CA VAL A 104 -9.61 10.48 1.37
C VAL A 104 -8.50 9.44 1.39
N ASN A 105 -7.63 9.43 0.37
CA ASN A 105 -6.49 8.51 0.31
C ASN A 105 -5.51 8.76 1.46
N ALA A 106 -5.18 10.02 1.77
CA ALA A 106 -4.36 10.36 2.92
C ALA A 106 -4.98 9.88 4.24
N ALA A 107 -6.31 9.98 4.40
CA ALA A 107 -7.00 9.47 5.58
C ALA A 107 -6.94 7.93 5.67
N VAL A 108 -7.08 7.22 4.54
CA VAL A 108 -6.92 5.76 4.47
C VAL A 108 -5.48 5.36 4.81
N ASP A 109 -4.48 6.04 4.26
CA ASP A 109 -3.06 5.81 4.55
C ASP A 109 -2.79 6.01 6.05
N VAL A 110 -3.28 7.09 6.65
CA VAL A 110 -3.16 7.32 8.10
C VAL A 110 -3.80 6.19 8.89
N ALA A 111 -5.04 5.81 8.56
CA ALA A 111 -5.75 4.76 9.28
C ALA A 111 -5.03 3.41 9.19
N THR A 112 -4.63 3.02 7.98
CA THR A 112 -3.90 1.76 7.75
C THR A 112 -2.55 1.76 8.47
N GLN A 113 -1.82 2.88 8.50
CA GLN A 113 -0.58 3.00 9.28
C GLN A 113 -0.79 2.90 10.78
N GLN A 114 -1.83 3.53 11.33
CA GLN A 114 -2.15 3.42 12.75
C GLN A 114 -2.50 1.97 13.12
N ILE A 115 -3.28 1.28 12.27
CA ILE A 115 -3.61 -0.14 12.44
C ILE A 115 -2.34 -0.99 12.37
N CYS A 116 -1.46 -0.74 11.38
CA CYS A 116 -0.20 -1.45 11.22
C CYS A 116 0.66 -1.32 12.47
N ARG A 117 0.92 -0.08 12.92
CA ARG A 117 1.72 0.22 14.11
C ARG A 117 1.13 -0.42 15.37
N ALA A 118 -0.18 -0.32 15.58
CA ALA A 118 -0.84 -0.92 16.73
C ALA A 118 -0.70 -2.45 16.75
N ARG A 119 -0.88 -3.11 15.60
CA ARG A 119 -0.70 -4.56 15.48
C ARG A 119 0.76 -4.97 15.70
N LEU A 120 1.71 -4.31 15.04
CA LEU A 120 3.14 -4.61 15.18
C LEU A 120 3.67 -4.37 16.60
N ALA A 121 3.07 -3.43 17.35
CA ALA A 121 3.41 -3.21 18.76
C ALA A 121 2.99 -4.39 19.66
N GLY A 122 1.84 -5.01 19.39
CA GLY A 122 1.37 -6.20 20.12
C GLY A 122 1.97 -7.51 19.61
N GLU A 123 2.24 -7.57 18.30
CA GLU A 123 2.61 -8.78 17.57
C GLU A 123 3.80 -8.49 16.64
N PRO A 124 5.00 -8.21 17.20
CA PRO A 124 6.14 -7.89 16.36
C PRO A 124 6.62 -9.13 15.58
N PRO A 125 7.07 -8.96 14.32
CA PRO A 125 7.82 -9.97 13.59
C PRO A 125 9.27 -10.04 14.08
N HIS A 126 10.02 -11.06 13.66
CA HIS A 126 11.44 -11.19 13.99
C HIS A 126 12.29 -10.16 13.23
N VAL A 127 11.92 -9.94 11.98
CA VAL A 127 12.47 -8.88 11.12
C VAL A 127 11.29 -8.14 10.50
N LEU A 128 11.28 -6.83 10.66
CA LEU A 128 10.40 -5.92 9.92
C LEU A 128 11.25 -5.15 8.92
N MET A 129 10.76 -5.08 7.69
CA MET A 129 11.42 -4.43 6.58
C MET A 129 10.45 -3.45 5.92
N ASP A 130 10.70 -2.17 6.13
CA ASP A 130 9.89 -1.07 5.62
C ASP A 130 10.45 -0.63 4.26
N ALA A 131 9.71 -0.85 3.18
CA ALA A 131 10.15 -0.45 1.84
C ALA A 131 9.90 1.05 1.64
N ASP A 132 10.89 1.77 1.10
CA ASP A 132 10.69 3.16 0.71
C ASP A 132 10.15 3.23 -0.72
N LEU A 133 8.82 3.19 -0.82
CA LEU A 133 8.08 3.34 -2.08
C LEU A 133 7.25 4.63 -2.07
N SER A 134 7.63 5.60 -1.24
CA SER A 134 6.87 6.82 -0.98
C SER A 134 6.74 7.75 -2.20
N HIS A 135 7.47 7.45 -3.28
CA HIS A 135 7.52 8.13 -4.57
C HIS A 135 6.86 7.32 -5.71
N ILE A 136 6.22 6.18 -5.39
CA ILE A 136 5.51 5.32 -6.34
C ILE A 136 4.07 5.14 -5.87
N THR A 137 3.13 5.41 -6.75
CA THR A 137 1.70 5.17 -6.49
C THR A 137 1.29 3.77 -6.95
N VAL A 138 0.21 3.25 -6.36
CA VAL A 138 -0.39 1.94 -6.70
C VAL A 138 -0.71 1.78 -8.19
N LEU A 139 -0.98 2.89 -8.89
CA LEU A 139 -1.39 2.87 -10.31
C LEU A 139 -0.19 2.86 -11.27
N GLU A 140 1.03 3.08 -10.79
CA GLU A 140 2.25 3.11 -11.60
C GLU A 140 2.84 1.71 -11.85
N LEU A 141 2.02 0.81 -12.40
CA LEU A 141 2.39 -0.59 -12.64
C LEU A 141 3.61 -0.76 -13.58
N TYR A 142 3.95 0.27 -14.36
CA TYR A 142 5.11 0.30 -15.24
C TYR A 142 6.45 0.41 -14.49
N ARG A 143 6.44 0.86 -13.23
CA ARG A 143 7.64 1.02 -12.39
C ARG A 143 8.01 -0.25 -11.61
N GLY A 144 7.45 -1.41 -11.98
CA GLY A 144 7.70 -2.67 -11.28
C GLY A 144 9.18 -3.08 -11.16
N ARG A 145 10.06 -2.67 -12.09
CA ARG A 145 11.50 -2.93 -11.96
C ARG A 145 12.13 -2.20 -10.77
N GLU A 146 11.69 -0.98 -10.52
CA GLU A 146 12.17 -0.14 -9.43
C GLU A 146 11.73 -0.69 -8.07
N THR A 147 10.45 -1.08 -7.95
CA THR A 147 9.92 -1.69 -6.72
C THR A 147 10.58 -3.03 -6.40
N ILE A 148 10.87 -3.86 -7.42
CA ILE A 148 11.63 -5.11 -7.24
C ILE A 148 13.05 -4.83 -6.79
N ALA A 149 13.71 -3.81 -7.34
CA ALA A 149 15.07 -3.44 -6.95
C ALA A 149 15.13 -2.97 -5.50
N GLU A 150 14.15 -2.17 -5.06
CA GLU A 150 14.06 -1.75 -3.66
C GLU A 150 13.87 -2.94 -2.72
N GLY A 151 13.01 -3.90 -3.07
CA GLY A 151 12.85 -5.13 -2.31
C GLY A 151 14.14 -5.95 -2.18
N ARG A 152 14.93 -6.07 -3.26
CA ARG A 152 16.24 -6.76 -3.21
C ARG A 152 17.21 -6.04 -2.29
N LYS A 153 17.38 -4.73 -2.47
CA LYS A 153 18.26 -3.88 -1.66
C LYS A 153 17.92 -4.01 -0.17
N LEU A 154 16.64 -4.02 0.16
CA LEU A 154 16.16 -4.10 1.54
C LEU A 154 16.41 -5.48 2.17
N VAL A 155 16.26 -6.58 1.41
CA VAL A 155 16.66 -7.92 1.88
C VAL A 155 18.18 -8.02 2.05
N GLU A 156 18.96 -7.53 1.09
CA GLU A 156 20.43 -7.52 1.15
C GLU A 156 20.94 -6.74 2.35
N ALA A 157 20.35 -5.56 2.63
CA ALA A 157 20.70 -4.75 3.79
C ALA A 157 20.38 -5.42 5.14
N GLN A 158 19.44 -6.37 5.15
CA GLN A 158 19.07 -7.13 6.35
C GLN A 158 19.65 -8.55 6.36
N ALA A 159 20.51 -8.92 5.41
CA ALA A 159 20.98 -10.30 5.22
C ALA A 159 21.55 -10.90 6.52
N ASP A 160 22.43 -10.18 7.22
CA ASP A 160 23.02 -10.66 8.48
C ASP A 160 21.97 -10.86 9.58
N ARG A 161 20.96 -9.98 9.65
CA ARG A 161 19.88 -10.09 10.64
C ARG A 161 18.97 -11.27 10.31
N ILE A 162 18.63 -11.43 9.03
CA ILE A 162 17.82 -12.55 8.53
C ILE A 162 18.54 -13.87 8.84
N ALA A 163 19.83 -13.99 8.52
CA ALA A 163 20.63 -15.16 8.82
C ALA A 163 20.58 -15.49 10.33
N ARG A 164 20.85 -14.51 11.20
CA ARG A 164 20.80 -14.71 12.66
C ARG A 164 19.46 -15.18 13.20
N VAL A 165 18.33 -14.71 12.65
CA VAL A 165 17.01 -15.13 13.15
C VAL A 165 16.54 -16.45 12.54
N CYS A 166 17.06 -16.82 11.37
CA CYS A 166 16.79 -18.11 10.74
C CYS A 166 17.69 -19.23 11.28
N GLU A 167 18.86 -18.89 11.82
CA GLU A 167 19.78 -19.80 12.51
C GLU A 167 19.32 -20.14 13.94
N LEU A 168 18.07 -20.60 14.06
CA LEU A 168 17.81 -21.65 15.04
C LEU A 168 18.80 -22.81 14.85
#